data_AF-A0A537XCN4-F1
#
_entry.id   AF-A0A537XCN4-F1
#
_cell.length_a   1.000
_cell.length_b   1.000
_cell.length_c   1.000
_cell.angle_alpha   90.00
_cell.angle_beta   90.00
_cell.angle_gamma   90.00
#
_symmetry.space_group_name_H-M   'P 1'
#
loop_
_entity.id
_entity.type
_entity.pdbx_description
1 polymer ?
#
loop_
_entity_poly.entity_id
_entity_poly.type
_entity_poly.pdbx_seq_one_letter_code
_entity_poly.pdbx_strand_id
1 'polypeptide(L)'
;MTAKEKLRATVEELSETEAEAMLDLIDSRRHGQRDALGELLEKAPPDDEPTTPEEEEGLREAREQAARGEVVSAEEIRRELA
;
A
#
# COMPACT_ATOMS: atom_id res chain seq x y z
N MET A 1 17.29 28.22 5.44
CA MET A 1 15.91 28.20 4.94
C MET A 1 15.24 26.90 5.35
N THR A 2 14.10 26.97 6.02
CA THR A 2 13.32 25.81 6.47
C THR A 2 12.56 25.17 5.30
N ALA A 3 12.04 23.94 5.49
CA ALA A 3 11.21 23.28 4.49
C ALA A 3 9.95 24.10 4.14
N LYS A 4 9.33 24.74 5.14
CA LYS A 4 8.14 25.60 4.93
C LYS A 4 8.47 26.88 4.17
N GLU A 5 9.64 27.47 4.41
CA GLU A 5 10.11 28.65 3.67
C GLU A 5 10.43 28.32 2.21
N LYS A 6 11.10 27.19 1.95
CA LYS A 6 11.35 26.70 0.59
C LYS A 6 10.03 26.45 -0.15
N LEU A 7 9.08 25.76 0.49
CA LEU A 7 7.78 25.50 -0.10
C LEU A 7 7.04 26.80 -0.45
N ARG A 8 7.07 27.80 0.44
CA ARG A 8 6.44 29.10 0.16
C ARG A 8 7.07 29.76 -1.06
N ALA A 9 8.40 29.83 -1.15
CA ALA A 9 9.07 30.42 -2.29
C ALA A 9 8.72 29.70 -3.61
N THR A 10 8.67 28.37 -3.59
CA THR A 10 8.27 27.58 -4.76
C THR A 10 6.81 27.85 -5.17
N VAL A 11 5.89 28.01 -4.21
CA VAL A 11 4.47 28.30 -4.50
C VAL A 11 4.30 29.64 -5.20
N GLU A 12 5.08 30.67 -4.85
CA GLU A 12 5.03 31.99 -5.51
C GLU A 12 5.48 31.95 -6.98
N GLU A 13 6.23 30.91 -7.38
CA GLU A 13 6.73 30.74 -8.75
C GLU A 13 5.80 29.90 -9.64
N LEU A 14 4.76 29.27 -9.07
CA LEU A 14 3.83 28.43 -9.83
C LEU A 14 2.88 29.28 -10.67
N SER A 15 2.51 28.76 -11.83
CA SER A 15 1.30 29.23 -12.52
C SER A 15 0.04 28.83 -11.74
N GLU A 16 -1.08 29.53 -11.98
CA GLU A 16 -2.36 29.21 -11.34
C GLU A 16 -2.79 27.75 -11.58
N THR A 17 -2.55 27.21 -12.78
CA THR A 17 -2.86 25.81 -13.10
C THR A 17 -2.01 24.83 -12.31
N GLU A 18 -0.72 25.11 -12.13
CA GLU A 18 0.16 24.27 -11.29
C GLU A 18 -0.19 24.39 -9.81
N ALA A 19 -0.57 25.58 -9.36
CA ALA A 19 -1.03 25.81 -7.99
C ALA A 19 -2.32 25.03 -7.70
N GLU A 20 -3.30 25.04 -8.61
CA GLU A 20 -4.54 24.28 -8.50
C GLU A 20 -4.27 22.77 -8.40
N ALA A 21 -3.45 22.22 -9.29
CA ALA A 21 -3.06 20.80 -9.24
C ALA A 21 -2.32 20.43 -7.93
N MET A 22 -1.52 21.34 -7.39
CA MET A 22 -0.79 21.11 -6.15
C MET A 22 -1.69 21.20 -4.91
N LEU A 23 -2.70 22.06 -4.94
CA LEU A 23 -3.76 22.11 -3.93
C LEU A 23 -4.54 20.80 -3.89
N ASP A 24 -4.92 20.24 -5.04
CA ASP A 24 -5.60 18.94 -5.13
C ASP A 24 -4.75 17.79 -4.55
N LEU A 25 -3.44 17.79 -4.82
CA LEU A 25 -2.51 16.82 -4.23
C LEU A 25 -2.41 16.97 -2.70
N ILE A 26 -2.35 18.20 -2.20
CA ILE A 26 -2.28 18.46 -0.76
C ILE A 26 -3.60 18.06 -0.10
N ASP A 27 -4.73 18.35 -0.75
CA ASP A 27 -6.06 18.05 -0.28
C ASP A 27 -6.29 16.53 -0.17
N SER A 28 -5.98 15.78 -1.23
CA SER A 28 -6.05 14.31 -1.24
C SER A 28 -5.21 13.66 -0.13
N ARG A 29 -4.04 14.25 0.20
CA ARG A 29 -3.17 13.78 1.29
C ARG A 29 -3.63 14.21 2.69
N ARG A 30 -4.29 15.36 2.82
CA ARG A 30 -4.73 15.93 4.12
C ARG A 30 -6.09 15.43 4.56
N HIS A 31 -7.07 15.48 3.67
CA HIS A 31 -8.42 14.98 3.94
C HIS A 31 -8.53 13.49 3.78
N GLY A 32 -7.46 12.87 3.29
CA GLY A 32 -7.38 11.45 3.18
C GLY A 32 -8.35 10.95 2.12
N GLN A 33 -7.80 10.75 0.93
CA GLN A 33 -7.67 9.34 0.57
C GLN A 33 -6.72 8.69 1.59
N ARG A 34 -7.15 8.58 2.85
CA ARG A 34 -6.72 7.46 3.68
C ARG A 34 -7.22 6.32 2.85
N ASP A 35 -6.28 5.57 2.30
CA ASP A 35 -6.52 4.47 1.40
C ASP A 35 -7.85 3.81 1.81
N ALA A 36 -8.92 4.05 1.04
CA ALA A 36 -10.26 3.69 1.49
C ALA A 36 -10.31 2.17 1.72
N LEU A 37 -9.48 1.44 0.96
CA LEU A 37 -9.16 0.05 1.18
C LEU A 37 -8.39 -0.17 2.48
N GLY A 38 -7.31 0.57 2.74
CA GLY A 38 -6.55 0.51 3.99
C GLY A 38 -7.40 0.73 5.25
N GLU A 39 -8.27 1.74 5.28
CA GLU A 39 -9.20 1.94 6.40
C GLU A 39 -10.23 0.81 6.52
N LEU A 40 -10.72 0.31 5.38
CA LEU A 40 -11.66 -0.80 5.34
C LEU A 40 -11.03 -2.08 5.87
N LEU A 41 -9.78 -2.36 5.50
CA LEU A 41 -9.01 -3.52 5.97
C LEU A 41 -8.65 -3.39 7.46
N GLU A 42 -8.28 -2.19 7.93
CA GLU A 42 -7.97 -1.95 9.34
C GLU A 42 -9.20 -2.13 10.25
N LYS A 43 -10.39 -1.79 9.74
CA LYS A 43 -11.66 -1.92 10.47
C LYS A 43 -12.38 -3.24 10.19
N ALA A 44 -11.88 -4.06 9.29
CA ALA A 44 -12.51 -5.33 8.97
C ALA A 44 -12.48 -6.24 10.21
N PRO A 45 -13.59 -6.95 10.51
CA PRO A 45 -13.56 -7.97 11.54
C PRO A 45 -12.53 -9.05 11.15
N PRO A 46 -11.89 -9.71 12.14
CA PRO A 46 -11.09 -10.90 11.86
C PRO A 46 -11.91 -11.93 11.10
N ASP A 47 -11.30 -12.58 10.12
CA ASP A 47 -11.90 -13.74 9.45
C ASP A 47 -11.77 -14.97 10.36
N ASP A 48 -12.88 -15.37 10.96
CA ASP A 48 -13.01 -16.52 11.86
C ASP A 48 -13.88 -17.64 11.28
N GLU A 49 -14.12 -17.62 9.96
CA GLU A 49 -14.87 -18.65 9.27
C GLU A 49 -14.13 -20.00 9.33
N PRO A 50 -14.85 -21.13 9.45
CA PRO A 50 -14.23 -22.45 9.36
C PRO A 50 -13.59 -22.65 7.98
N THR A 51 -12.40 -23.25 7.94
CA THR A 51 -11.77 -23.63 6.68
C THR A 51 -12.61 -24.66 5.93
N THR A 52 -12.71 -24.47 4.62
CA THR A 52 -13.34 -25.42 3.70
C THR A 52 -12.38 -26.58 3.36
N PRO A 53 -12.90 -27.75 2.94
CA PRO A 53 -12.06 -28.86 2.50
C PRO A 53 -11.09 -28.49 1.37
N GLU A 54 -11.53 -27.64 0.45
CA GLU A 54 -10.71 -27.16 -0.67
C GLU A 54 -9.52 -26.29 -0.19
N GLU A 55 -9.75 -25.43 0.81
CA GLU A 55 -8.69 -24.63 1.42
C GLU A 55 -7.69 -25.48 2.22
N GLU A 56 -8.17 -26.51 2.93
CA GLU A 56 -7.30 -27.46 3.63
C GLU A 56 -6.40 -28.22 2.65
N GLU A 57 -6.95 -28.62 1.50
CA GLU A 57 -6.18 -29.25 0.43
C GLU A 57 -5.12 -28.31 -0.14
N GLY A 58 -5.48 -27.07 -0.47
CA GLY A 58 -4.52 -26.07 -0.94
C GLY A 58 -3.40 -25.79 0.07
N LEU A 59 -3.72 -25.76 1.38
CA LEU A 59 -2.73 -25.61 2.43
C LEU A 59 -1.78 -26.81 2.52
N ARG A 60 -2.28 -28.03 2.30
CA ARG A 60 -1.47 -29.24 2.22
C ARG A 60 -0.51 -29.17 1.04
N GLU A 61 -1.00 -28.85 -0.15
CA GLU A 61 -0.18 -28.69 -1.36
C GLU A 61 0.93 -27.65 -1.17
N ALA A 62 0.59 -26.47 -0.62
CA ALA A 62 1.55 -25.41 -0.37
C ALA A 62 2.66 -25.84 0.61
N ARG A 63 2.32 -26.60 1.65
CA ARG A 63 3.30 -27.15 2.60
C ARG A 63 4.22 -28.18 1.93
N GLU A 64 3.68 -29.04 1.07
CA GLU A 64 4.48 -30.01 0.33
C GLU A 64 5.42 -29.32 -0.67
N GLN A 65 4.98 -28.28 -1.38
CA GLN A 65 5.82 -27.46 -2.26
C GLN A 65 6.95 -26.79 -1.48
N ALA A 66 6.65 -26.19 -0.32
CA ALA A 66 7.65 -25.60 0.56
C ALA A 66 8.68 -26.63 1.02
N ALA A 67 8.25 -27.84 1.37
CA ALA A 67 9.16 -28.94 1.75
C ALA A 67 10.07 -29.41 0.61
N ARG A 68 9.60 -29.30 -0.65
CA ARG A 68 10.41 -29.56 -1.85
C ARG A 68 11.31 -28.39 -2.26
N GLY A 69 11.22 -27.24 -1.57
CA GLY A 69 11.96 -26.03 -1.93
C GLY A 69 11.41 -25.30 -3.15
N GLU A 70 10.16 -25.59 -3.55
CA GLU A 70 9.46 -24.94 -4.66
C GLU A 70 8.83 -23.59 -4.23
N VAL A 71 9.55 -22.83 -3.38
CA VAL A 71 9.09 -21.55 -2.85
C VAL A 71 10.20 -20.51 -2.95
N VAL A 72 9.82 -19.26 -3.22
CA VAL A 72 10.74 -18.12 -3.25
C VAL A 72 10.62 -17.34 -1.95
N SER A 73 11.73 -16.91 -1.37
CA SER A 73 11.69 -16.13 -0.14
C SER A 73 11.15 -14.72 -0.39
N ALA A 74 10.45 -14.14 0.59
CA ALA A 74 9.95 -12.76 0.49
C ALA A 74 11.07 -11.71 0.32
N GLU A 75 12.29 -12.03 0.74
CA GLU A 75 13.46 -11.17 0.51
C GLU A 75 13.95 -11.24 -0.94
N GLU A 76 13.92 -12.42 -1.54
CA GLU A 76 14.28 -12.64 -2.94
C GLU A 76 13.30 -11.97 -3.89
N ILE A 77 11.99 -12.12 -3.64
CA ILE A 77 10.95 -11.38 -4.40
C ILE A 77 11.19 -9.87 -4.32
N ARG A 78 11.50 -9.32 -3.13
CA ARG A 78 11.76 -7.89 -2.96
C ARG A 78 13.02 -7.42 -3.68
N ARG A 79 14.03 -8.27 -3.84
CA ARG A 79 15.24 -7.92 -4.61
C ARG A 79 14.97 -7.90 -6.12
N GLU A 80 14.12 -8.78 -6.62
CA GLU A 80 13.83 -8.88 -8.05
C GLU A 80 12.84 -7.83 -8.55
N LEU A 81 11.92 -7.37 -7.68
CA LEU A 81 10.81 -6.48 -8.03
C LEU A 81 10.95 -5.03 -7.53
N ALA A 82 12.06 -4.68 -6.87
CA ALA A 82 12.37 -3.31 -6.45
C ALA A 82 13.18 -2.55 -7.51
#